data_AF-A0A6I9UUT3-F1
#
_entry.id   AF-A0A6I9UUT3-F1
#
_cell.length_a   1.000
_cell.length_b   1.000
_cell.length_c   1.000
_cell.angle_alpha   90.00
_cell.angle_beta   90.00
_cell.angle_gamma   90.00
#
_symmetry.space_group_name_H-M   'P 1'
#
loop_
_entity.id
_entity.type
_entity.pdbx_description
1 polymer ?
#
loop_
_entity_poly.entity_id
_entity_poly.type
_entity_poly.pdbx_seq_one_letter_code
_entity_poly.pdbx_strand_id
1 'polypeptide(L)'
;MEGGEKEEKSQTVMEGVASIALLPSGSISGHFIQLPHSICYGLHGTELECERECSRGEDYRLIKLTVTDYNTKREREIVVECRGHDAAKICSTDHAHGWQKDVVGMLEQKHGKHKVSVSFECETLKAEKAAEEHLRKFMPKLVGMDAVVLTGSLYLQLILVI
;
A
#
# COMPACT_ATOMS: atom_id res chain seq x y z
N MET A 1 -13.34 40.03 17.03
CA MET A 1 -13.52 39.19 15.84
C MET A 1 -12.23 38.42 15.64
N GLU A 2 -12.19 37.16 16.04
CA GLU A 2 -11.14 36.23 15.63
C GLU A 2 -11.87 35.00 15.09
N GLY A 3 -12.00 34.96 13.76
CA GLY A 3 -12.49 33.81 13.03
C GLY A 3 -11.34 32.83 12.90
N GLY A 4 -11.30 31.83 13.78
CA GLY A 4 -10.45 30.66 13.58
C GLY A 4 -11.07 29.80 12.47
N GLU A 5 -10.47 29.84 11.29
CA GLU A 5 -10.73 28.88 10.22
C GLU A 5 -10.43 27.47 10.77
N LYS A 6 -11.48 26.68 10.98
CA LYS A 6 -11.33 25.25 11.28
C LYS A 6 -10.93 24.58 9.97
N GLU A 7 -9.68 24.09 9.88
CA GLU A 7 -9.25 23.17 8.82
C GLU A 7 -10.28 22.03 8.70
N GLU A 8 -11.06 22.04 7.62
CA GLU A 8 -12.10 21.04 7.39
C GLU A 8 -11.44 19.77 6.83
N LYS A 9 -11.00 18.88 7.71
CA LYS A 9 -10.37 17.61 7.30
C LYS A 9 -11.40 16.74 6.57
N SER A 10 -11.36 16.70 5.24
CA SER A 10 -12.11 15.72 4.48
C SER A 10 -11.45 14.34 4.64
N GLN A 11 -12.09 13.45 5.38
CA GLN A 11 -11.65 12.06 5.56
C GLN A 11 -12.42 11.17 4.58
N THR A 12 -11.70 10.49 3.70
CA THR A 12 -12.28 9.46 2.83
C THR A 12 -11.79 8.11 3.30
N VAL A 13 -12.71 7.30 3.83
CA VAL A 13 -12.46 5.90 4.16
C VAL A 13 -12.97 5.04 3.00
N MET A 14 -12.12 4.14 2.52
CA MET A 14 -12.43 3.21 1.45
C MET A 14 -12.16 1.81 1.95
N GLU A 15 -13.12 0.93 1.70
CA GLU A 15 -13.05 -0.49 2.02
C GLU A 15 -13.36 -1.28 0.75
N GLY A 16 -12.73 -2.43 0.60
CA GLY A 16 -12.98 -3.31 -0.52
C GLY A 16 -11.95 -4.43 -0.61
N VAL A 17 -11.81 -4.96 -1.82
CA VAL A 17 -10.98 -6.15 -2.07
C VAL A 17 -9.76 -5.77 -2.89
N ALA A 18 -8.59 -6.23 -2.46
CA ALA A 18 -7.35 -6.08 -3.20
C ALA A 18 -6.85 -7.41 -3.75
N SER A 19 -6.20 -7.34 -4.90
CA SER A 19 -5.40 -8.41 -5.48
C SER A 19 -4.01 -7.87 -5.77
N ILE A 20 -3.01 -8.41 -5.09
CA ILE A 20 -1.63 -7.91 -5.07
C ILE A 20 -0.71 -9.05 -5.51
N ALA A 21 0.04 -8.84 -6.59
CA ALA A 21 1.19 -9.64 -6.96
C ALA A 21 2.41 -9.15 -6.18
N LEU A 22 3.05 -10.06 -5.44
CA LEU A 22 4.35 -9.85 -4.81
C LEU A 22 5.43 -10.49 -5.68
N LEU A 23 6.35 -9.66 -6.16
CA LEU A 23 7.48 -10.10 -6.98
C LEU A 23 8.63 -10.59 -6.09
N PRO A 24 9.51 -11.47 -6.62
CA PRO A 24 10.72 -11.90 -5.90
C PRO A 24 11.63 -10.75 -5.47
N SER A 25 11.60 -9.63 -6.21
CA SER A 25 12.31 -8.39 -5.87
C SER A 25 11.72 -7.63 -4.66
N GLY A 26 10.64 -8.13 -4.06
CA GLY A 26 9.89 -7.47 -3.00
C GLY A 26 9.02 -6.30 -3.43
N SER A 27 9.05 -5.95 -4.70
CA SER A 27 8.09 -5.01 -5.29
C SER A 27 6.70 -5.63 -5.35
N ILE A 28 5.68 -4.79 -5.21
CA ILE A 28 4.27 -5.22 -5.29
C ILE A 28 3.56 -4.50 -6.43
N SER A 29 2.62 -5.19 -7.07
CA SER A 29 1.76 -4.61 -8.09
C SER A 29 0.38 -5.21 -7.99
N GLY A 30 -0.67 -4.42 -8.10
CA GLY A 30 -2.01 -4.93 -7.86
C GLY A 30 -3.13 -3.97 -8.15
N HIS A 31 -4.32 -4.39 -7.76
CA HIS A 31 -5.54 -3.62 -7.89
C HIS A 31 -6.33 -3.66 -6.59
N PHE A 32 -7.00 -2.56 -6.28
CA PHE A 32 -7.96 -2.46 -5.20
C PHE A 32 -9.30 -2.03 -5.78
N ILE A 33 -10.36 -2.78 -5.48
CA ILE A 33 -11.73 -2.47 -5.88
C ILE A 33 -12.48 -2.03 -4.63
N GLN A 34 -12.78 -0.74 -4.55
CA GLN A 34 -13.58 -0.16 -3.48
C GLN A 34 -15.04 -0.60 -3.63
N LEU A 35 -15.64 -1.06 -2.54
CA LEU A 35 -17.05 -1.42 -2.46
C LEU A 35 -17.85 -0.31 -1.75
N PRO A 36 -19.18 -0.22 -1.99
CA PRO A 36 -19.93 -0.90 -3.06
C PRO A 36 -19.76 -0.25 -4.44
N HIS A 37 -19.09 0.90 -4.52
CA HIS A 37 -19.04 1.75 -5.72
C HIS A 37 -18.23 1.17 -6.89
N SER A 38 -17.55 0.04 -6.70
CA SER A 38 -16.73 -0.64 -7.72
C SER A 38 -15.67 0.27 -8.36
N ILE A 39 -15.14 1.21 -7.57
CA ILE A 39 -14.07 2.11 -8.03
C ILE A 39 -12.75 1.34 -7.98
N CYS A 40 -12.01 1.35 -9.08
CA CYS A 40 -10.76 0.61 -9.21
C CYS A 40 -9.54 1.53 -9.01
N TYR A 41 -8.63 1.08 -8.16
CA TYR A 41 -7.36 1.73 -7.89
C TYR A 41 -6.21 0.79 -8.28
N GLY A 42 -5.18 1.36 -8.90
CA GLY A 42 -3.89 0.69 -9.09
C GLY A 42 -3.07 0.76 -7.81
N LEU A 43 -2.39 -0.34 -7.48
CA LEU A 43 -1.42 -0.43 -6.41
C LEU A 43 -0.06 -0.74 -7.01
N HIS A 44 0.94 0.11 -6.78
CA HIS A 44 2.30 -0.13 -7.23
C HIS A 44 3.29 0.20 -6.12
N GLY A 45 4.04 -0.79 -5.65
CA GLY A 45 4.98 -0.63 -4.55
C GLY A 45 6.39 -1.03 -4.94
N THR A 46 7.35 -0.22 -4.53
CA THR A 46 8.78 -0.52 -4.64
C THR A 46 9.37 -0.66 -3.24
N GLU A 47 10.21 -1.68 -3.04
CA GLU A 47 10.90 -1.88 -1.78
C GLU A 47 11.91 -0.75 -1.55
N LEU A 48 11.92 -0.20 -0.34
CA LEU A 48 12.89 0.80 0.10
C LEU A 48 14.00 0.11 0.87
N GLU A 49 15.25 0.40 0.52
CA GLU A 49 16.40 -0.09 1.26
C GLU A 49 16.38 0.49 2.68
N CYS A 50 16.45 -0.40 3.68
CA CYS A 50 16.39 -0.05 5.08
C CYS A 50 17.47 -0.83 5.86
N GLU A 51 18.26 -0.12 6.68
CA GLU A 51 19.12 -0.78 7.67
C GLU A 51 18.24 -1.59 8.61
N ARG A 52 18.36 -2.91 8.50
CA ARG A 52 17.59 -3.85 9.31
C ARG A 52 18.02 -3.72 10.77
N GLU A 53 17.20 -3.08 11.60
CA GLU A 53 17.37 -3.20 13.05
C GLU A 53 17.08 -4.65 13.45
N CYS A 54 18.05 -5.31 14.09
CA CYS A 54 18.01 -6.73 14.49
C CYS A 54 16.79 -7.15 15.35
N SER A 55 15.95 -6.21 15.77
CA SER A 55 14.70 -6.42 16.52
C SER A 55 13.47 -6.66 15.63
N ARG A 56 13.55 -6.33 14.34
CA ARG A 56 12.48 -6.54 13.35
C ARG A 56 12.87 -7.76 12.52
N GLY A 57 12.04 -8.81 12.56
CA GLY A 57 12.34 -10.10 11.91
C GLY A 57 12.68 -9.97 10.42
N GLU A 58 13.25 -11.03 9.84
CA GLU A 58 13.76 -11.06 8.46
C GLU A 58 12.72 -10.70 7.38
N ASP A 59 11.44 -10.78 7.73
CA ASP A 59 10.29 -10.53 6.84
C ASP A 59 9.75 -9.09 6.88
N TYR A 60 10.44 -8.16 7.54
CA TYR A 60 10.05 -6.75 7.58
C TYR A 60 10.54 -6.01 6.33
N ARG A 61 9.61 -5.37 5.60
CA ARG A 61 9.95 -4.54 4.43
C ARG A 61 9.26 -3.19 4.50
N LEU A 62 9.96 -2.15 4.07
CA LEU A 62 9.37 -0.84 3.78
C LEU A 62 9.08 -0.75 2.30
N ILE A 63 7.86 -0.35 1.97
CA ILE A 63 7.41 -0.22 0.57
C ILE A 63 6.97 1.21 0.34
N LYS A 64 7.53 1.85 -0.69
CA LYS A 64 6.96 3.06 -1.28
C LYS A 64 5.79 2.65 -2.16
N LEU A 65 4.58 2.74 -1.62
CA LEU A 65 3.34 2.38 -2.28
C LEU A 65 2.73 3.61 -2.98
N THR A 66 2.46 3.47 -4.26
CA THR A 66 1.71 4.40 -5.08
C THR A 66 0.31 3.85 -5.28
N VAL A 67 -0.70 4.63 -4.87
CA VAL A 67 -2.11 4.35 -5.09
C VAL A 67 -2.60 5.27 -6.20
N THR A 68 -3.03 4.68 -7.31
CA THR A 68 -3.51 5.42 -8.50
C THR A 68 -5.01 5.24 -8.63
N ASP A 69 -5.78 6.32 -8.54
CA ASP A 69 -7.20 6.31 -8.89
C ASP A 69 -7.34 6.27 -10.42
N TYR A 70 -7.85 5.16 -10.96
CA TYR A 70 -7.98 5.01 -12.40
C TYR A 70 -9.08 5.87 -13.04
N ASN A 71 -10.04 6.37 -12.26
CA ASN A 71 -11.08 7.28 -12.73
C ASN A 71 -10.54 8.70 -12.86
N THR A 72 -9.86 9.20 -11.82
CA THR A 72 -9.36 10.58 -11.81
C THR A 72 -7.92 10.73 -12.31
N LYS A 73 -7.22 9.62 -12.52
CA LYS A 73 -5.77 9.54 -12.84
C LYS A 73 -4.88 10.21 -11.79
N ARG A 74 -5.40 10.40 -10.56
CA ARG A 74 -4.63 10.97 -9.46
C ARG A 74 -3.82 9.88 -8.77
N GLU A 75 -2.61 10.22 -8.39
CA GLU A 75 -1.68 9.32 -7.70
C GLU A 75 -1.36 9.86 -6.31
N ARG A 76 -1.20 8.94 -5.36
CA ARG A 76 -0.71 9.24 -4.02
C ARG A 76 0.38 8.26 -3.65
N GLU A 77 1.51 8.80 -3.19
CA GLU A 77 2.63 8.01 -2.71
C GLU A 77 2.63 8.01 -1.18
N ILE A 78 2.80 6.83 -0.59
CA ILE A 78 2.81 6.59 0.84
C ILE A 78 3.86 5.51 1.18
N VAL A 79 4.40 5.55 2.39
CA VAL A 79 5.29 4.50 2.88
C VAL A 79 4.48 3.57 3.77
N VAL A 80 4.55 2.27 3.48
CA VAL A 80 3.86 1.23 4.23
C VAL A 80 4.85 0.18 4.70
N GLU A 81 4.52 -0.46 5.81
CA GLU A 81 5.22 -1.63 6.30
C GLU A 81 4.55 -2.87 5.74
N CYS A 82 5.33 -3.75 5.13
CA CYS A 82 4.90 -5.08 4.77
C CYS A 82 5.53 -6.07 5.76
N ARG A 83 4.68 -6.90 6.38
CA ARG A 83 5.10 -7.83 7.43
C ARG A 83 4.62 -9.26 7.12
N GLY A 84 5.41 -10.22 7.57
CA GLY A 84 5.17 -11.66 7.44
C GLY A 84 5.89 -12.24 6.23
N HIS A 85 6.39 -13.47 6.38
CA HIS A 85 7.18 -14.20 5.38
C HIS A 85 6.54 -14.21 3.98
N ASP A 86 5.21 -14.17 3.92
CA ASP A 86 4.43 -14.17 2.68
C ASP A 86 3.79 -12.81 2.33
N ALA A 87 4.25 -11.70 2.92
CA ALA A 87 3.67 -10.35 2.77
C ALA A 87 2.18 -10.26 3.15
N ALA A 88 1.74 -11.10 4.09
CA ALA A 88 0.33 -11.29 4.44
C ALA A 88 -0.37 -10.05 5.03
N LYS A 89 0.40 -9.05 5.49
CA LYS A 89 -0.14 -7.79 6.02
C LYS A 89 0.64 -6.60 5.49
N ILE A 90 -0.09 -5.62 4.97
CA ILE A 90 0.43 -4.29 4.63
C ILE A 90 -0.23 -3.30 5.57
N CYS A 91 0.55 -2.59 6.36
CA CYS A 91 0.05 -1.66 7.36
C CYS A 91 0.76 -0.31 7.26
N SER A 92 0.10 0.75 7.74
CA SER A 92 0.74 2.04 8.00
C SER A 92 1.96 1.87 8.92
N THR A 93 2.94 2.77 8.78
CA THR A 93 4.10 2.84 9.67
C THR A 93 3.69 3.33 11.06
N ASP A 94 3.16 2.45 11.91
CA ASP A 94 2.63 2.87 13.22
C ASP A 94 3.75 3.13 14.25
N HIS A 95 4.97 2.62 14.04
CA HIS A 95 6.14 2.93 14.87
C HIS A 95 7.44 2.67 14.09
N ALA A 96 7.86 3.62 13.27
CA ALA A 96 9.24 3.67 12.78
C ALA A 96 10.15 4.25 13.90
N HIS A 97 10.31 3.52 15.01
CA HIS A 97 11.34 3.84 16.00
C HIS A 97 12.70 3.92 15.28
N GLY A 98 13.35 5.09 15.31
CA GLY A 98 14.69 5.30 14.76
C GLY A 98 14.75 5.95 13.37
N TRP A 99 13.88 5.53 12.43
CA TRP A 99 13.85 6.03 11.03
C TRP A 99 13.07 7.34 10.84
N GLN A 100 12.46 7.80 11.93
CA GLN A 100 11.31 8.71 11.98
C GLN A 100 11.57 10.15 11.50
N LYS A 101 12.81 10.60 11.30
CA LYS A 101 13.07 12.02 10.98
C LYS A 101 13.49 12.31 9.55
N ASP A 102 14.32 11.46 8.93
CA ASP A 102 14.88 11.81 7.63
C ASP A 102 14.05 11.28 6.46
N VAL A 103 13.69 9.98 6.40
CA VAL A 103 12.95 9.41 5.26
C VAL A 103 11.45 9.73 5.32
N VAL A 104 10.83 9.52 6.49
CA VAL A 104 9.41 9.89 6.72
C VAL A 104 9.27 11.41 6.66
N GLY A 105 10.20 12.15 7.29
CA GLY A 105 10.21 13.61 7.26
C GLY A 105 10.39 14.18 5.86
N MET A 106 11.21 13.57 4.98
CA MET A 106 11.33 13.98 3.58
C MET A 106 10.04 13.77 2.77
N LEU A 107 9.30 12.67 3.03
CA LEU A 107 8.02 12.41 2.35
C LEU A 107 6.91 13.35 2.87
N GLU A 108 6.86 13.58 4.19
CA GLU A 108 5.94 14.51 4.84
C GLU A 108 6.19 15.97 4.42
N GLN A 109 7.45 16.37 4.22
CA GLN A 109 7.80 17.73 3.76
C GLN A 109 7.32 18.02 2.34
N LYS A 110 7.23 16.98 1.50
CA LYS A 110 6.88 17.09 0.08
C LYS A 110 5.37 16.98 -0.17
N HIS A 111 4.62 16.33 0.72
CA HIS A 111 3.18 16.09 0.56
C HIS A 111 2.30 16.80 1.61
N GLY A 112 2.84 17.60 2.53
CA GLY A 112 2.03 18.18 3.61
C GLY A 112 1.52 17.11 4.58
N LYS A 113 0.77 17.48 5.61
CA LYS A 113 0.27 16.58 6.68
C LYS A 113 -0.81 15.59 6.19
N HIS A 114 -0.66 14.97 5.03
CA HIS A 114 -1.55 13.93 4.55
C HIS A 114 -1.28 12.60 5.27
N LYS A 115 -1.99 12.40 6.37
CA LYS A 115 -1.99 11.11 7.08
C LYS A 115 -2.83 10.11 6.30
N VAL A 116 -2.18 9.24 5.53
CA VAL A 116 -2.84 8.10 4.88
C VAL A 116 -2.63 6.88 5.75
N SER A 117 -3.70 6.14 6.03
CA SER A 117 -3.63 4.84 6.69
C SER A 117 -4.02 3.72 5.72
N VAL A 118 -3.25 2.64 5.72
CA VAL A 118 -3.50 1.43 4.94
C VAL A 118 -3.53 0.23 5.88
N SER A 119 -4.49 -0.65 5.68
CA SER A 119 -4.51 -1.97 6.30
C SER A 119 -4.98 -3.00 5.28
N PHE A 120 -4.09 -3.87 4.85
CA PHE A 120 -4.37 -5.04 4.03
C PHE A 120 -4.27 -6.30 4.89
N GLU A 121 -5.27 -7.16 4.78
CA GLU A 121 -5.21 -8.51 5.33
C GLU A 121 -5.40 -9.53 4.22
N CYS A 122 -4.38 -10.38 4.01
CA CYS A 122 -4.46 -11.45 3.05
C CYS A 122 -5.42 -12.54 3.51
N GLU A 123 -6.37 -12.91 2.64
CA GLU A 123 -7.32 -13.99 2.86
C GLU A 123 -6.95 -15.23 2.05
N THR A 124 -6.30 -15.05 0.90
CA THR A 124 -5.88 -16.15 0.02
C THR A 124 -4.55 -15.84 -0.62
N LEU A 125 -3.63 -16.80 -0.52
CA LEU A 125 -2.34 -16.80 -1.21
C LEU A 125 -2.38 -17.82 -2.36
N LYS A 126 -1.98 -17.38 -3.55
CA LYS A 126 -1.80 -18.22 -4.74
C LYS A 126 -0.33 -18.22 -5.11
N ALA A 127 0.21 -19.40 -5.37
CA ALA A 127 1.58 -19.61 -5.83
C ALA A 127 1.61 -20.45 -7.11
N GLU A 128 2.76 -20.47 -7.77
CA GLU A 128 3.05 -21.31 -8.93
C GLU A 128 1.94 -21.21 -10.00
N LYS A 129 1.39 -22.36 -10.42
CA LYS A 129 0.35 -22.43 -11.46
C LYS A 129 -0.89 -21.60 -11.13
N ALA A 130 -1.33 -21.58 -9.86
CA ALA A 130 -2.51 -20.81 -9.47
C ALA A 130 -2.26 -19.29 -9.51
N ALA A 131 -1.03 -18.86 -9.20
CA ALA A 131 -0.63 -17.47 -9.36
C ALA A 131 -0.58 -17.10 -10.85
N GLU A 132 0.11 -17.90 -11.66
CA GLU A 132 0.25 -17.68 -13.11
C GLU A 132 -1.10 -17.60 -13.84
N GLU A 133 -2.05 -18.48 -13.51
CA GLU A 133 -3.42 -18.42 -14.05
C GLU A 133 -4.15 -17.13 -13.66
N HIS A 134 -3.97 -16.67 -12.42
CA HIS A 134 -4.53 -15.40 -11.95
C HIS A 134 -3.87 -14.20 -12.66
N LEU A 135 -2.55 -14.20 -12.78
CA LEU A 135 -1.79 -13.14 -13.47
C LEU A 135 -2.23 -13.03 -14.93
N ARG A 136 -2.36 -14.15 -15.65
CA ARG A 136 -2.84 -14.15 -17.05
C ARG A 136 -4.18 -13.44 -17.22
N LYS A 137 -5.08 -13.58 -16.25
CA LYS A 137 -6.42 -13.00 -16.30
C LYS A 137 -6.47 -11.53 -15.89
N PHE A 138 -5.73 -11.15 -14.86
CA PHE A 138 -5.91 -9.84 -14.20
C PHE A 138 -4.68 -8.93 -14.25
N MET A 139 -3.48 -9.48 -14.41
CA MET A 139 -2.21 -8.75 -14.41
C MET A 139 -1.25 -9.36 -15.46
N PRO A 140 -1.62 -9.37 -16.75
CA PRO A 140 -0.92 -10.16 -17.78
C PRO A 140 0.53 -9.73 -17.99
N LYS A 141 0.89 -8.49 -17.60
CA LYS A 141 2.26 -7.98 -17.68
C LYS A 141 3.23 -8.63 -16.69
N LEU A 142 2.72 -9.35 -15.69
CA LEU A 142 3.52 -9.97 -14.62
C LEU A 142 3.68 -11.49 -14.79
N VAL A 143 3.10 -12.07 -15.84
CA VAL A 143 3.18 -13.51 -16.14
C VAL A 143 4.63 -13.91 -16.39
N GLY A 144 5.07 -15.00 -15.76
CA GLY A 144 6.45 -15.49 -15.87
C GLY A 144 7.47 -14.70 -15.05
N MET A 145 7.03 -13.84 -14.13
CA MET A 145 7.90 -13.11 -13.20
C MET A 145 8.01 -13.78 -11.82
N ASP A 146 7.57 -15.04 -11.71
CA ASP A 146 7.57 -15.84 -10.46
C ASP A 146 6.90 -15.11 -9.29
N ALA A 147 5.85 -14.34 -9.57
CA ALA A 147 5.11 -13.60 -8.55
C ALA A 147 4.14 -14.52 -7.80
N VAL A 148 4.00 -14.31 -6.50
CA VAL A 148 2.86 -14.86 -5.73
C VAL A 148 1.71 -13.84 -5.72
N VAL A 149 0.48 -14.32 -5.69
CA VAL A 149 -0.70 -13.44 -5.67
C VAL A 149 -1.43 -13.56 -4.34
N LEU A 150 -1.56 -12.43 -3.66
CA LEU A 150 -2.34 -12.25 -2.45
C LEU A 150 -3.69 -11.62 -2.82
N THR A 151 -4.77 -12.14 -2.27
CA THR A 151 -6.10 -11.52 -2.34
C THR A 151 -6.71 -11.41 -0.96
N GLY A 152 -7.34 -10.29 -0.67
CA GLY A 152 -8.02 -10.09 0.60
C GLY A 152 -8.56 -8.68 0.78
N SER A 153 -9.03 -8.40 1.99
CA SER A 153 -9.64 -7.12 2.34
C SER A 153 -8.59 -6.01 2.48
N LEU A 154 -8.89 -4.84 1.91
CA LEU A 154 -8.09 -3.64 2.02
C LEU A 154 -8.93 -2.48 2.56
N TYR A 155 -8.39 -1.85 3.59
CA TYR A 155 -8.89 -0.61 4.18
C TYR A 155 -7.90 0.50 3.87
N LEU A 156 -8.37 1.55 3.23
CA LEU A 156 -7.58 2.72 2.85
C LEU A 156 -8.26 3.98 3.38
N GLN A 157 -7.62 4.67 4.31
CA GLN A 157 -8.08 5.94 4.85
C GLN A 157 -7.19 7.07 4.35
N LEU A 158 -7.75 7.95 3.52
CA LEU A 158 -7.09 9.15 3.03
C LEU A 158 -7.57 10.34 3.86
N ILE A 159 -6.68 10.94 4.66
CA ILE A 159 -6.94 12.22 5.32
C ILE A 159 -6.37 13.33 4.44
N LEU A 160 -7.25 14.09 3.77
CA LEU A 160 -6.86 15.36 3.19
C LEU A 160 -6.88 16.40 4.31
N VAL A 161 -5.71 16.95 4.65
CA VAL A 161 -5.65 18.21 5.39
C VAL A 161 -5.60 19.27 4.29
N ILE A 162 -6.70 20.00 4.13
CA ILE A 162 -6.84 21.11 3.18
C ILE A 162 -6.30 22.37 3.85
#